data_AF-A0A4V0ZJM4-F1
#
_entry.id   AF-A0A4V0ZJM4-F1
#
_cell.length_a   1.000
_cell.length_b   1.000
_cell.length_c   1.000
_cell.angle_alpha   90.00
_cell.angle_beta   90.00
_cell.angle_gamma   90.00
#
_symmetry.space_group_name_H-M   'P 1'
#
loop_
_entity.id
_entity.type
_entity.pdbx_description
1 polymer ?
#
loop_
_entity_poly.entity_id
_entity_poly.type
_entity_poly.pdbx_seq_one_letter_code
_entity_poly.pdbx_strand_id
1 'polypeptide(L)'
;MLSDISDRIENTMTPEELSRLESAKTHLSDRQSLNLKDLVIGWASHVVELRKHTETGSGDLPYWGAHDLVAAVSLRTFTETAYTEIDDELRTKFDPILTEVDNEFLSFTEHDDFGCVEAVDGMSKPDRGWWWHRIPTHGPIREDIREICQHVHHH
;
A
#
# COMPACT_ATOMS: atom_id res chain seq x y z
N MET A 1 -4.11 16.00 2.18
CA MET A 1 -5.26 15.11 2.45
C MET A 1 -4.82 13.85 3.18
N LEU A 2 -3.83 13.10 2.66
CA LEU A 2 -3.37 11.87 3.31
C LEU A 2 -2.46 12.06 4.55
N SER A 3 -1.95 13.26 4.80
CA SER A 3 -1.13 13.56 5.99
C SER A 3 -1.89 13.56 7.31
N ASP A 4 -3.22 13.42 7.26
CA ASP A 4 -4.13 13.60 8.41
C ASP A 4 -4.97 12.35 8.69
N ILE A 5 -4.55 11.19 8.16
CA ILE A 5 -5.30 9.93 8.29
C ILE A 5 -5.46 9.51 9.76
N SER A 6 -4.43 9.74 10.59
CA SER A 6 -4.51 9.45 12.03
C SER A 6 -5.62 10.25 12.70
N ASP A 7 -5.62 11.57 12.54
CA ASP A 7 -6.60 12.44 13.19
C ASP A 7 -8.00 12.16 12.66
N ARG A 8 -8.15 11.81 11.37
CA ARG A 8 -9.45 11.41 10.81
C ARG A 8 -10.00 10.13 11.43
N ILE A 9 -9.16 9.13 11.64
CA ILE A 9 -9.55 7.90 12.34
C ILE A 9 -9.99 8.25 13.76
N GLU A 10 -9.18 9.04 14.47
CA GLU A 10 -9.46 9.45 15.87
C GLU A 10 -10.73 10.30 16.00
N ASN A 11 -11.02 11.16 15.03
CA ASN A 11 -12.20 12.03 15.04
C ASN A 11 -13.50 11.33 14.58
N THR A 12 -13.39 10.18 13.89
CA THR A 12 -14.55 9.45 13.35
C THR A 12 -15.04 8.34 14.31
N MET A 13 -14.18 7.92 15.24
CA MET A 13 -14.41 6.76 16.09
C MET A 13 -14.45 7.12 17.58
N THR A 14 -15.27 6.40 18.33
CA THR A 14 -15.27 6.48 19.80
C THR A 14 -14.03 5.79 20.39
N PRO A 15 -13.67 6.05 21.65
CA PRO A 15 -12.56 5.35 22.30
C PRO A 15 -12.70 3.81 22.32
N GLU A 16 -13.91 3.29 22.47
CA GLU A 16 -14.17 1.84 22.40
C GLU A 16 -14.00 1.28 21.00
N GLU A 17 -14.42 2.03 19.97
CA GLU A 17 -14.20 1.66 18.57
C GLU A 17 -12.71 1.68 18.21
N LEU A 18 -11.96 2.68 18.69
CA LEU A 18 -10.51 2.74 18.51
C LEU A 18 -9.81 1.54 19.18
N SER A 19 -10.22 1.17 20.39
CA SER A 19 -9.66 -0.01 21.07
C SER A 19 -9.94 -1.31 20.32
N ARG A 20 -11.12 -1.44 19.71
CA ARG A 20 -11.47 -2.57 18.84
C ARG A 20 -10.64 -2.57 17.55
N LEU A 21 -10.42 -1.40 16.94
CA LEU A 21 -9.55 -1.24 15.77
C LEU A 21 -8.10 -1.61 16.08
N GLU A 22 -7.58 -1.24 17.25
CA GLU A 22 -6.23 -1.59 17.72
C GLU A 22 -6.06 -3.11 17.99
N SER A 23 -7.17 -3.81 18.21
CA SER A 23 -7.18 -5.26 18.44
C SER A 23 -7.10 -6.06 17.13
N ALA A 24 -7.52 -5.48 16.01
CA ALA A 24 -7.38 -6.07 14.68
C ALA A 24 -5.92 -5.93 14.21
N LYS A 25 -5.16 -7.03 14.28
CA LYS A 25 -3.71 -7.04 14.05
C LYS A 25 -3.31 -8.05 12.99
N THR A 26 -2.29 -7.67 12.23
CA THR A 26 -1.58 -8.56 11.31
C THR A 26 -0.14 -8.75 11.78
N HIS A 27 0.35 -9.99 11.72
CA HIS A 27 1.74 -10.33 12.02
C HIS A 27 2.62 -10.11 10.79
N LEU A 28 3.58 -9.20 10.91
CA LEU A 28 4.62 -8.96 9.89
C LEU A 28 5.77 -9.95 10.08
N SER A 29 5.99 -10.38 11.33
CA SER A 29 6.91 -11.44 11.72
C SER A 29 6.51 -12.01 13.10
N ASP A 30 7.21 -13.04 13.57
CA ASP A 30 7.01 -13.63 14.90
C ASP A 30 7.13 -12.62 16.06
N ARG A 31 7.81 -11.48 15.83
CA ARG A 31 8.07 -10.46 16.86
C ARG A 31 7.37 -9.14 16.60
N GLN A 32 6.76 -8.97 15.43
CA GLN A 32 6.19 -7.69 15.02
C GLN A 32 4.77 -7.89 14.50
N SER A 33 3.84 -7.20 15.14
CA SER A 33 2.46 -7.07 14.68
C SER A 33 2.11 -5.60 14.57
N LEU A 34 1.35 -5.24 13.55
CA LEU A 34 0.75 -3.91 13.42
C LEU A 34 -0.77 -4.04 13.49
N ASN A 35 -1.43 -3.06 14.10
CA ASN A 35 -2.89 -2.96 14.07
C ASN A 35 -3.37 -2.29 12.78
N LEU A 36 -4.67 -2.38 12.51
CA LEU A 36 -5.27 -1.83 11.30
C LEU A 36 -5.07 -0.32 11.12
N LYS A 37 -5.09 0.46 12.22
CA LYS A 37 -4.82 1.91 12.20
C LYS A 37 -3.41 2.18 11.68
N ASP A 38 -2.41 1.54 12.28
CA ASP A 38 -1.01 1.72 11.92
C ASP A 38 -0.73 1.25 10.49
N LEU A 39 -1.39 0.18 10.05
CA LEU A 39 -1.29 -0.35 8.69
C LEU A 39 -1.82 0.65 7.64
N VAL A 40 -2.99 1.26 7.88
CA VAL A 40 -3.53 2.28 6.97
C VAL A 40 -2.69 3.55 6.95
N ILE A 41 -2.17 3.98 8.10
CA ILE A 41 -1.25 5.13 8.16
C ILE A 41 0.03 4.81 7.38
N GLY A 42 0.56 3.60 7.52
CA GLY A 42 1.72 3.12 6.78
C GLY A 42 1.46 3.08 5.27
N TRP A 43 0.31 2.53 4.85
CA TRP A 43 -0.12 2.51 3.46
C TRP A 43 -0.24 3.92 2.88
N ALA A 44 -0.97 4.82 3.54
CA ALA A 44 -1.13 6.20 3.10
C ALA A 44 0.21 6.95 2.99
N SER A 45 1.11 6.72 3.94
CA SER A 45 2.44 7.32 3.93
C SER A 45 3.27 6.85 2.73
N HIS A 46 3.21 5.54 2.40
CA HIS A 46 3.89 5.02 1.21
C HIS A 46 3.25 5.55 -0.07
N VAL A 47 1.92 5.63 -0.16
CA VAL A 47 1.23 6.19 -1.34
C VAL A 47 1.68 7.63 -1.62
N VAL A 48 1.77 8.46 -0.58
CA VAL A 48 2.29 9.83 -0.69
C VAL A 48 3.73 9.85 -1.18
N GLU A 49 4.58 8.99 -0.64
CA GLU A 49 6.00 8.97 -1.01
C GLU A 49 6.24 8.44 -2.43
N LEU A 50 5.52 7.41 -2.84
CA LEU A 50 5.50 6.89 -4.22
C LEU A 50 5.08 7.98 -5.22
N ARG A 51 4.04 8.75 -4.88
CA ARG A 51 3.56 9.85 -5.72
C ARG A 51 4.64 10.93 -5.90
N LYS A 52 5.33 11.34 -4.83
CA LYS A 52 6.41 12.32 -4.93
C LYS A 52 7.48 11.88 -5.91
N HIS A 53 7.92 10.62 -5.83
CA HIS A 53 8.94 10.08 -6.72
C HIS A 53 8.46 9.99 -8.18
N THR A 54 7.16 9.81 -8.38
CA THR A 54 6.53 9.90 -9.71
C THR A 54 6.65 11.34 -10.27
N GLU A 55 6.44 12.37 -9.44
CA GLU A 55 6.41 13.78 -9.86
C GLU A 55 7.80 14.46 -9.97
N THR A 56 8.76 14.15 -9.10
CA THR A 56 10.04 14.90 -9.01
C THR A 56 11.15 14.36 -9.91
N GLY A 57 10.99 13.16 -10.49
CA GLY A 57 12.07 12.47 -11.20
C GLY A 57 13.25 12.12 -10.28
N SER A 58 14.29 11.48 -10.83
CA SER A 58 15.44 10.90 -10.13
C SER A 58 16.46 11.93 -9.57
N GLY A 59 16.00 13.07 -9.03
CA GLY A 59 16.88 14.03 -8.35
C GLY A 59 17.52 13.48 -7.07
N ASP A 60 18.37 14.27 -6.41
CA ASP A 60 19.19 13.93 -5.22
C ASP A 60 18.43 13.45 -3.94
N LEU A 61 17.15 13.12 -4.04
CA LEU A 61 16.39 12.46 -2.97
C LEU A 61 16.83 10.99 -2.83
N PRO A 62 16.71 10.38 -1.64
CA PRO A 62 16.90 8.93 -1.51
C PRO A 62 15.94 8.21 -2.47
N TYR A 63 16.52 7.51 -3.43
CA TYR A 63 15.84 6.87 -4.54
C TYR A 63 14.89 5.77 -4.07
N TRP A 64 13.57 5.98 -4.22
CA TRP A 64 12.59 4.89 -4.15
C TRP A 64 12.53 4.15 -5.48
N GLY A 65 12.63 2.83 -5.42
CA GLY A 65 12.67 1.93 -6.58
C GLY A 65 11.58 0.86 -6.56
N ALA A 66 11.75 -0.16 -7.40
CA ALA A 66 10.77 -1.26 -7.52
C ALA A 66 10.51 -2.01 -6.20
N HIS A 67 11.53 -2.18 -5.36
CA HIS A 67 11.37 -2.84 -4.05
C HIS A 67 10.56 -2.00 -3.06
N ASP A 68 10.62 -0.68 -3.13
CA ASP A 68 9.80 0.20 -2.29
C ASP A 68 8.32 0.14 -2.70
N LEU A 69 8.03 -0.01 -4.00
CA LEU A 69 6.68 -0.34 -4.45
C LEU A 69 6.21 -1.66 -3.85
N VAL A 70 7.03 -2.73 -3.93
CA VAL A 70 6.72 -4.04 -3.34
C VAL A 70 6.44 -3.95 -1.83
N ALA A 71 7.22 -3.16 -1.10
CA ALA A 71 6.98 -2.92 0.32
C ALA A 71 5.61 -2.24 0.56
N ALA A 72 5.26 -1.24 -0.26
CA ALA A 72 3.98 -0.55 -0.17
C ALA A 72 2.78 -1.48 -0.45
N VAL A 73 2.81 -2.26 -1.54
CA VAL A 73 1.74 -3.20 -1.87
C VAL A 73 1.63 -4.38 -0.89
N SER A 74 2.74 -4.72 -0.23
CA SER A 74 2.73 -5.66 0.89
C SER A 74 1.99 -5.09 2.10
N LEU A 75 2.21 -3.81 2.44
CA LEU A 75 1.47 -3.14 3.51
C LEU A 75 -0.03 -3.10 3.23
N ARG A 76 -0.45 -2.87 1.98
CA ARG A 76 -1.87 -2.93 1.62
C ARG A 76 -2.46 -4.33 1.77
N THR A 77 -1.65 -5.37 1.57
CA THR A 77 -2.04 -6.76 1.84
C THR A 77 -2.24 -7.01 3.33
N PHE A 78 -1.32 -6.56 4.17
CA PHE A 78 -1.49 -6.67 5.62
C PHE A 78 -2.68 -5.86 6.14
N THR A 79 -2.96 -4.72 5.50
CA THR A 79 -4.14 -3.89 5.77
C THR A 79 -5.43 -4.66 5.45
N GLU A 80 -5.51 -5.31 4.28
CA GLU A 80 -6.64 -6.17 3.92
C GLU A 80 -6.86 -7.27 4.96
N THR A 81 -5.78 -7.97 5.37
CA THR A 81 -5.85 -9.02 6.39
C THR A 81 -6.35 -8.50 7.73
N ALA A 82 -5.89 -7.33 8.19
CA ALA A 82 -6.40 -6.78 9.46
C ALA A 82 -7.84 -6.27 9.31
N TYR A 83 -8.22 -5.79 8.13
CA TYR A 83 -9.56 -5.32 7.82
C TYR A 83 -10.61 -6.45 7.84
N THR A 84 -10.24 -7.69 7.54
CA THR A 84 -11.19 -8.82 7.65
C THR A 84 -11.59 -9.12 9.10
N GLU A 85 -10.80 -8.69 10.08
CA GLU A 85 -11.02 -8.95 11.52
C GLU A 85 -11.95 -7.94 12.20
N ILE A 86 -12.26 -6.81 11.56
CA ILE A 86 -13.22 -5.83 12.09
C ILE A 86 -14.65 -6.13 11.64
N ASP A 87 -15.62 -5.69 12.42
CA ASP A 87 -17.04 -5.88 12.11
C ASP A 87 -17.62 -4.77 11.23
N ASP A 88 -18.86 -4.97 10.77
CA ASP A 88 -19.50 -4.10 9.78
C ASP A 88 -19.71 -2.66 10.27
N GLU A 89 -19.87 -2.47 11.58
CA GLU A 89 -19.95 -1.14 12.21
C GLU A 89 -18.64 -0.36 12.00
N LEU A 90 -17.50 -0.99 12.33
CA LEU A 90 -16.19 -0.37 12.12
C LEU A 90 -15.86 -0.20 10.64
N ARG A 91 -16.20 -1.19 9.80
CA ARG A 91 -16.00 -1.12 8.34
C ARG A 91 -16.70 0.09 7.73
N THR A 92 -17.95 0.33 8.08
CA THR A 92 -18.72 1.48 7.58
C THR A 92 -18.03 2.83 7.83
N LYS A 93 -17.32 2.96 8.95
CA LYS A 93 -16.56 4.18 9.31
C LYS A 93 -15.18 4.22 8.67
N PHE A 94 -14.56 3.06 8.50
CA PHE A 94 -13.18 2.93 8.00
C PHE A 94 -13.09 2.97 6.48
N ASP A 95 -14.08 2.43 5.77
CA ASP A 95 -14.11 2.32 4.30
C ASP A 95 -13.87 3.63 3.58
N PRO A 96 -14.50 4.77 3.98
CA PRO A 96 -14.24 6.04 3.30
C PRO A 96 -12.77 6.49 3.41
N ILE A 97 -12.10 6.16 4.52
CA ILE A 97 -10.70 6.51 4.76
C ILE A 97 -9.79 5.64 3.87
N LEU A 98 -9.99 4.32 3.91
CA LEU A 98 -9.19 3.39 3.10
C LEU A 98 -9.40 3.62 1.60
N THR A 99 -10.65 3.83 1.18
CA THR A 99 -11.01 4.11 -0.22
C THR A 99 -10.34 5.37 -0.75
N GLU A 100 -10.19 6.41 0.06
CA GLU A 100 -9.49 7.63 -0.35
C GLU A 100 -8.01 7.38 -0.63
N VAL A 101 -7.34 6.62 0.25
CA VAL A 101 -5.93 6.25 0.07
C VAL A 101 -5.77 5.38 -1.18
N ASP A 102 -6.66 4.41 -1.37
CA ASP A 102 -6.66 3.53 -2.53
C ASP A 102 -6.91 4.31 -3.85
N ASN A 103 -7.81 5.30 -3.84
CA ASN A 103 -8.05 6.17 -4.98
C ASN A 103 -6.85 7.07 -5.30
N GLU A 104 -6.15 7.56 -4.28
CA GLU A 104 -4.91 8.30 -4.49
C GLU A 104 -3.86 7.42 -5.19
N PHE A 105 -3.67 6.18 -4.72
CA PHE A 105 -2.76 5.23 -5.37
C PHE A 105 -3.17 4.94 -6.83
N LEU A 106 -4.47 4.77 -7.09
CA LEU A 106 -4.99 4.59 -8.43
C LEU A 106 -4.75 5.80 -9.34
N SER A 107 -4.68 7.02 -8.79
CA SER A 107 -4.59 8.26 -9.58
C SER A 107 -3.27 8.44 -10.34
N PHE A 108 -2.18 7.80 -9.89
CA PHE A 108 -0.86 7.89 -10.53
C PHE A 108 -0.31 6.55 -11.01
N THR A 109 -1.08 5.47 -10.84
CA THR A 109 -0.72 4.13 -11.31
C THR A 109 -1.54 3.70 -12.52
N GLU A 110 -1.06 2.68 -13.22
CA GLU A 110 -1.75 1.97 -14.29
C GLU A 110 -1.71 0.46 -14.04
N HIS A 111 -2.42 -0.32 -14.87
CA HIS A 111 -2.43 -1.78 -14.75
C HIS A 111 -1.06 -2.37 -15.14
N ASP A 112 -0.59 -3.34 -14.37
CA ASP A 112 0.62 -4.11 -14.64
C ASP A 112 0.30 -5.34 -15.49
N ASP A 113 0.16 -5.14 -16.80
CA ASP A 113 -0.20 -6.20 -17.75
C ASP A 113 0.80 -7.37 -17.80
N PHE A 114 2.03 -7.15 -17.33
CA PHE A 114 3.13 -8.11 -17.41
C PHE A 114 3.44 -8.79 -16.06
N GLY A 115 2.77 -8.38 -14.97
CA GLY A 115 3.01 -8.92 -13.63
C GLY A 115 4.42 -8.64 -13.11
N CYS A 116 5.01 -7.51 -13.51
CA CYS A 116 6.36 -7.12 -13.12
C CYS A 116 6.51 -6.96 -11.60
N VAL A 117 5.51 -6.40 -10.91
CA VAL A 117 5.58 -6.20 -9.44
C VAL A 117 5.66 -7.54 -8.71
N GLU A 118 4.88 -8.54 -9.15
CA GLU A 118 4.96 -9.89 -8.60
C GLU A 118 6.31 -10.55 -8.90
N ALA A 119 6.87 -10.30 -10.08
CA ALA A 119 8.19 -10.80 -10.45
C ALA A 119 9.29 -10.21 -9.55
N VAL A 120 9.21 -8.92 -9.20
CA VAL A 120 10.14 -8.25 -8.25
C VAL A 120 10.03 -8.86 -6.85
N ASP A 121 8.82 -9.20 -6.41
CA ASP A 121 8.59 -9.88 -5.13
C ASP A 121 9.11 -11.33 -5.12
N GLY A 122 9.31 -11.94 -6.30
CA GLY A 122 9.83 -13.30 -6.43
C GLY A 122 8.85 -14.39 -6.00
N MET A 123 7.59 -14.04 -5.73
CA MET A 123 6.55 -14.97 -5.31
C MET A 123 5.30 -14.76 -6.18
N SER A 124 4.97 -15.69 -7.09
CA SER A 124 3.64 -15.67 -7.71
C SER A 124 2.62 -16.28 -6.75
N LYS A 125 1.52 -15.56 -6.49
CA LYS A 125 0.40 -16.06 -5.68
C LYS A 125 -0.90 -15.82 -6.46
N PRO A 126 -1.77 -16.83 -6.61
CA PRO A 126 -2.95 -16.73 -7.49
C PRO A 126 -4.01 -15.73 -7.02
N ASP A 127 -4.02 -15.36 -5.74
CA ASP A 127 -5.08 -14.55 -5.12
C ASP A 127 -4.54 -13.22 -4.54
N ARG A 128 -3.66 -12.54 -5.29
CA ARG A 128 -3.19 -11.22 -4.88
C ARG A 128 -4.28 -10.16 -5.04
N GLY A 129 -4.31 -9.22 -4.11
CA GLY A 129 -5.21 -8.07 -4.21
C GLY A 129 -4.87 -7.19 -5.42
N TRP A 130 -5.86 -6.45 -5.92
CA TRP A 130 -5.78 -5.64 -7.14
C TRP A 130 -4.58 -4.67 -7.17
N TRP A 131 -4.13 -4.22 -6.00
CA TRP A 131 -3.00 -3.29 -5.85
C TRP A 131 -1.66 -3.90 -6.28
N TRP A 132 -1.52 -5.24 -6.31
CA TRP A 132 -0.33 -5.92 -6.84
C TRP A 132 -0.24 -5.85 -8.37
N HIS A 133 -1.34 -5.54 -9.04
CA HIS A 133 -1.40 -5.39 -10.50
C HIS A 133 -1.32 -3.92 -10.91
N ARG A 134 -0.58 -3.10 -10.14
CA ARG A 134 -0.47 -1.66 -10.33
C ARG A 134 0.98 -1.23 -10.32
N ILE A 135 1.32 -0.37 -11.27
CA ILE A 135 2.64 0.25 -11.40
C ILE A 135 2.50 1.75 -11.63
N PRO A 136 3.44 2.59 -11.14
CA PRO A 136 3.45 4.01 -11.46
C PRO A 136 3.50 4.25 -12.98
N THR A 137 2.79 5.27 -13.44
CA THR A 137 2.72 5.62 -14.87
C THR A 137 4.05 6.19 -15.40
N HIS A 138 4.85 6.83 -14.54
CA HIS A 138 6.16 7.38 -14.86
C HIS A 138 7.06 7.47 -13.62
N GLY A 139 8.28 7.98 -13.80
CA GLY A 139 9.25 8.19 -12.74
C GLY A 139 10.19 7.00 -12.52
N PRO A 140 11.13 7.13 -11.56
CA PRO A 140 12.22 6.18 -11.35
C PRO A 140 11.74 4.76 -11.05
N ILE A 141 10.68 4.62 -10.25
CA ILE A 141 10.09 3.31 -9.93
C ILE A 141 9.59 2.61 -11.19
N ARG A 142 8.99 3.35 -12.14
CA ARG A 142 8.52 2.79 -13.42
C ARG A 142 9.69 2.37 -14.30
N GLU A 143 10.79 3.11 -14.27
CA GLU A 143 12.03 2.80 -15.00
C GLU A 143 12.68 1.53 -14.44
N ASP A 144 12.86 1.43 -13.12
CA ASP A 144 13.34 0.23 -12.43
C ASP A 144 12.53 -1.01 -12.78
N ILE A 145 11.19 -0.90 -12.69
CA ILE A 145 10.29 -2.02 -13.00
C ILE A 145 10.47 -2.44 -14.45
N ARG A 146 10.58 -1.49 -15.39
CA ARG A 146 10.79 -1.80 -16.81
C ARG A 146 12.10 -2.56 -17.02
N GLU A 147 13.18 -2.12 -16.37
CA GLU A 147 14.48 -2.79 -16.47
C GLU A 147 14.41 -4.22 -15.94
N ILE A 148 13.85 -4.41 -14.74
CA ILE A 148 13.71 -5.75 -14.13
C ILE A 148 12.84 -6.65 -15.01
N CYS A 149 11.70 -6.15 -15.49
CA CYS A 149 10.74 -6.93 -16.24
C CYS A 149 11.25 -7.36 -17.62
N GLN A 150 12.08 -6.53 -18.27
CA GLN A 150 12.77 -6.92 -19.50
C GLN A 150 13.71 -8.12 -19.29
N HIS A 151 14.39 -8.20 -18.14
CA HIS A 151 15.27 -9.33 -17.83
C HIS A 151 14.50 -10.62 -17.53
N VAL A 152 13.29 -10.53 -16.97
CA VAL A 152 12.45 -11.70 -16.65
C VAL A 152 11.89 -12.36 -17.92
N HIS A 153 11.61 -11.61 -18.98
CA HIS A 153 11.03 -12.15 -20.22
C HIS A 153 12.05 -12.68 -21.25
N HIS A 154 13.35 -12.61 -20.95
CA HIS A 154 14.43 -13.10 -21.84
C HIS A 154 15.09 -14.40 -21.36
N HIS A 155 14.53 -15.06 -20.34
CA HIS A 155 14.94 -16.37 -19.82
C HIS A 155 13.82 -17.41 -19.97
#